data_AF-A0A1I4JDC9-F1
#
_entry.id   AF-A0A1I4JDC9-F1
#
_cell.length_a   1.000
_cell.length_b   1.000
_cell.length_c   1.000
_cell.angle_alpha   90.00
_cell.angle_beta   90.00
_cell.angle_gamma   90.00
#
_symmetry.space_group_name_H-M   'P 1'
#
loop_
_entity.id
_entity.type
_entity.pdbx_description
1 polymer ?
#
loop_
_entity_poly.entity_id
_entity_poly.type
_entity_poly.pdbx_seq_one_letter_code
_entity_poly.pdbx_strand_id
1 'polypeptide(L)'
;MGVPTVSDVEDVELYDRLEHRSSDVLCRVFNHFYFESVEEYCDPDEYDPKGWRRLLAGALPEETRSWIQTHAQVADENVDRVHAVAYLNEAYNVPEEKRDPDTLYELAILIHELELEEQLAQLIVSARIKQNEMKRTWVLDEKISLSNLTNRISSFHKSWNQRENRAKAVLVQQELTDESVASLQIFAEKGAGVTEELTFKFREGENNGDTEIPERPELSTVRYRELKQMRVLLKVESDKTLIVFTDEHRRGWTGVLNGFFEHAFDIESVTSTIEKQTVTEAAELREEAHESVDISDNPIEHMTGLIDDRSEAALDAVDASPHGAERKQRLKSKIQNIELSGSEIEDDPNLGTEEFRLIGRTNLDEVFKQVDIEDGFLQFLERASNESLALVLNVDGRHVAARKTGPQSVDGSRLGSETQLALSYFFDQEGVL
;
A
#
# COMPACT_ATOMS: atom_id res chain seq x y z
N MET A 1 17.40 31.15 -20.77
CA MET A 1 18.90 31.15 -20.74
C MET A 1 19.42 30.17 -21.80
N GLY A 2 20.71 30.18 -22.21
CA GLY A 2 21.20 29.21 -23.21
C GLY A 2 21.40 27.82 -22.60
N VAL A 3 20.93 26.76 -23.25
CA VAL A 3 21.09 25.35 -22.80
C VAL A 3 22.58 25.05 -22.57
N PRO A 4 22.98 24.49 -21.42
CA PRO A 4 24.37 24.14 -21.15
C PRO A 4 24.86 23.13 -22.19
N THR A 5 26.09 23.31 -22.69
CA THR A 5 26.74 22.26 -23.48
C THR A 5 27.10 21.09 -22.57
N VAL A 6 26.97 19.85 -23.07
CA VAL A 6 27.25 18.61 -22.31
C VAL A 6 28.60 18.71 -21.59
N SER A 7 28.55 18.79 -20.26
CA SER A 7 29.71 18.97 -19.39
C SER A 7 30.61 17.72 -19.34
N ASP A 8 31.92 17.93 -19.18
CA ASP A 8 32.85 16.90 -18.72
C ASP A 8 32.51 16.60 -17.24
N VAL A 9 32.08 15.37 -16.95
CA VAL A 9 31.49 14.96 -15.66
C VAL A 9 32.30 15.44 -14.44
N GLU A 10 31.74 16.34 -13.64
CA GLU A 10 32.33 16.81 -12.38
C GLU A 10 31.97 15.89 -11.20
N ASP A 11 30.78 15.28 -11.20
CA ASP A 11 30.34 14.31 -10.19
C ASP A 11 30.12 12.91 -10.80
N VAL A 12 31.18 12.10 -10.72
CA VAL A 12 31.20 10.72 -11.25
C VAL A 12 30.26 9.80 -10.49
N GLU A 13 30.13 9.98 -9.18
CA GLU A 13 29.26 9.13 -8.35
C GLU A 13 27.79 9.35 -8.75
N LEU A 14 27.37 10.61 -8.84
CA LEU A 14 26.02 10.96 -9.26
C LEU A 14 25.74 10.50 -10.70
N TYR A 15 26.70 10.69 -11.61
CA TYR A 15 26.59 10.23 -12.99
C TYR A 15 26.32 8.72 -13.08
N ASP A 16 27.00 7.90 -12.28
CA ASP A 16 26.82 6.45 -12.23
C ASP A 16 25.51 6.06 -11.53
N ARG A 17 25.13 6.78 -10.47
CA ARG A 17 23.83 6.59 -9.80
C ARG A 17 22.62 6.86 -10.69
N LEU A 18 22.79 7.49 -11.86
CA LEU A 18 21.76 7.73 -12.86
C LEU A 18 21.78 6.72 -14.04
N GLU A 19 22.58 5.65 -13.97
CA GLU A 19 22.69 4.64 -15.03
C GLU A 19 21.38 3.85 -15.31
N HIS A 20 21.07 3.48 -16.56
CA HIS A 20 19.83 2.76 -16.93
C HIS A 20 18.50 3.54 -16.81
N ARG A 21 18.53 4.86 -16.59
CA ARG A 21 17.33 5.70 -16.56
C ARG A 21 16.99 6.17 -17.99
N SER A 22 15.71 6.29 -18.31
CA SER A 22 15.27 6.74 -19.65
C SER A 22 15.56 8.23 -19.85
N SER A 23 15.74 8.63 -21.11
CA SER A 23 15.89 10.04 -21.47
C SER A 23 14.69 10.86 -21.01
N ASP A 24 13.47 10.32 -21.07
CA ASP A 24 12.24 11.01 -20.66
C ASP A 24 12.29 11.46 -19.20
N VAL A 25 12.65 10.55 -18.29
CA VAL A 25 12.71 10.85 -16.86
C VAL A 25 13.83 11.84 -16.56
N LEU A 26 15.01 11.64 -17.15
CA LEU A 26 16.15 12.53 -16.92
C LEU A 26 15.91 13.94 -17.48
N CYS A 27 15.31 14.03 -18.67
CA CYS A 27 14.90 15.29 -19.28
C CYS A 27 13.83 15.99 -18.45
N ARG A 28 12.83 15.26 -17.92
CA ARG A 28 11.79 15.82 -17.04
C ARG A 28 12.40 16.43 -15.78
N VAL A 29 13.35 15.74 -15.15
CA VAL A 29 14.08 16.24 -13.98
C VAL A 29 14.87 17.51 -14.34
N PHE A 30 15.60 17.49 -15.46
CA PHE A 30 16.34 18.65 -15.93
C PHE A 30 15.41 19.84 -16.19
N ASN A 31 14.31 19.62 -16.90
CA ASN A 31 13.36 20.67 -17.25
C ASN A 31 12.70 21.30 -16.02
N HIS A 32 12.38 20.49 -15.01
CA HIS A 32 11.79 20.97 -13.77
C HIS A 32 12.74 21.88 -12.98
N PHE A 33 14.01 21.49 -12.84
CA PHE A 33 14.97 22.24 -12.01
C PHE A 33 15.71 23.35 -12.76
N TYR A 34 15.91 23.22 -14.07
CA TYR A 34 16.68 24.18 -14.86
C TYR A 34 15.84 25.36 -15.35
N PHE A 35 14.56 25.13 -15.68
CA PHE A 35 13.70 26.13 -16.31
C PHE A 35 12.58 26.60 -15.40
N GLU A 36 12.43 27.92 -15.29
CA GLU A 36 11.30 28.56 -14.59
C GLU A 36 10.01 28.60 -15.42
N SER A 37 10.09 28.38 -16.74
CA SER A 37 8.96 28.45 -17.68
C SER A 37 8.96 27.28 -18.68
N VAL A 38 7.76 26.76 -18.97
CA VAL A 38 7.52 25.61 -19.87
C VAL A 38 7.94 25.89 -21.33
N GLU A 39 7.97 27.15 -21.75
CA GLU A 39 8.35 27.52 -23.13
C GLU A 39 9.83 27.27 -23.45
N GLU A 40 10.68 27.07 -22.44
CA GLU A 40 12.12 26.82 -22.62
C GLU A 40 12.51 25.33 -22.52
N TYR A 41 11.55 24.41 -22.33
CA TYR A 41 11.83 23.00 -22.07
C TYR A 41 12.56 22.31 -23.22
N CYS A 42 13.55 21.50 -22.85
CA CYS A 42 14.22 20.60 -23.77
C CYS A 42 13.34 19.40 -24.12
N ASP A 43 13.57 18.84 -25.31
CA ASP A 43 12.93 17.60 -25.77
C ASP A 43 13.75 16.39 -25.29
N PRO A 44 13.14 15.30 -24.77
CA PRO A 44 13.85 14.09 -24.38
C PRO A 44 14.80 13.52 -25.43
N ASP A 45 14.51 13.71 -26.72
CA ASP A 45 15.30 13.22 -27.85
C ASP A 45 16.53 14.10 -28.16
N GLU A 46 16.69 15.25 -27.51
CA GLU A 46 17.81 16.17 -27.72
C GLU A 46 19.17 15.54 -27.33
N TYR A 47 19.16 14.70 -26.29
CA TYR A 47 20.34 13.97 -25.83
C TYR A 47 20.03 12.48 -25.63
N ASP A 48 21.04 11.64 -25.85
CA ASP A 48 20.98 10.25 -25.41
C ASP A 48 20.99 10.16 -23.87
N PRO A 49 20.66 9.00 -23.27
CA PRO A 49 20.64 8.86 -21.82
C PRO A 49 21.97 9.24 -21.16
N LYS A 50 23.11 9.09 -21.85
CA LYS A 50 24.42 9.47 -21.32
C LYS A 50 24.59 10.99 -21.29
N GLY A 51 24.13 11.70 -22.31
CA GLY A 51 24.14 13.16 -22.38
C GLY A 51 23.27 13.75 -21.27
N TRP A 52 22.06 13.24 -21.08
CA TRP A 52 21.18 13.66 -19.99
C TRP A 52 21.79 13.44 -18.60
N ARG A 53 22.40 12.27 -18.38
CA ARG A 53 23.13 12.00 -17.12
C ARG A 53 24.26 13.00 -16.87
N ARG A 54 25.01 13.39 -17.91
CA ARG A 54 26.09 14.39 -17.79
C ARG A 54 25.54 15.77 -17.47
N LEU A 55 24.42 16.15 -18.10
CA LEU A 55 23.77 17.43 -17.82
C LEU A 55 23.29 17.50 -16.39
N LEU A 56 22.56 16.50 -15.89
CA LEU A 56 22.11 16.47 -14.51
C LEU A 56 23.26 16.45 -13.50
N ALA A 57 24.25 15.59 -13.71
CA ALA A 57 25.39 15.46 -12.78
C ALA A 57 26.34 16.68 -12.81
N GLY A 58 26.41 17.42 -13.92
CA GLY A 58 27.29 18.58 -14.05
C GLY A 58 26.61 19.92 -13.76
N ALA A 59 25.40 20.13 -14.27
CA ALA A 59 24.71 21.42 -14.19
C ALA A 59 23.79 21.56 -12.98
N LEU A 60 23.24 20.45 -12.48
CA LEU A 60 22.24 20.41 -11.39
C LEU A 60 22.54 19.32 -10.35
N PRO A 61 23.77 19.25 -9.79
CA PRO A 61 24.16 18.15 -8.93
C PRO A 61 23.35 18.08 -7.63
N GLU A 62 23.03 19.23 -7.01
CA GLU A 62 22.33 19.25 -5.72
C GLU A 62 20.85 18.88 -5.88
N GLU A 63 20.18 19.45 -6.89
CA GLU A 63 18.78 19.19 -7.21
C GLU A 63 18.58 17.72 -7.61
N THR A 64 19.50 17.19 -8.42
CA THR A 64 19.49 15.78 -8.81
C THR A 64 19.67 14.87 -7.59
N ARG A 65 20.57 15.20 -6.64
CA ARG A 65 20.72 14.43 -5.40
C ARG A 65 19.44 14.48 -4.55
N SER A 66 18.80 15.65 -4.45
CA SER A 66 17.54 15.82 -3.74
C SER A 66 16.44 14.90 -4.31
N TRP A 67 16.28 14.88 -5.63
CA TRP A 67 15.35 13.98 -6.30
C TRP A 67 15.65 12.49 -6.06
N ILE A 68 16.92 12.07 -6.17
CA ILE A 68 17.32 10.69 -5.89
C ILE A 68 17.09 10.33 -4.41
N GLN A 69 17.28 11.27 -3.49
CA GLN A 69 17.03 11.08 -2.07
C GLN A 69 15.53 10.88 -1.79
N THR A 70 14.65 11.66 -2.44
CA THR A 70 13.19 11.43 -2.38
C THR A 70 12.83 10.04 -2.87
N HIS A 71 13.37 9.61 -4.02
CA HIS A 71 13.16 8.24 -4.51
C HIS A 71 13.63 7.19 -3.49
N ALA A 72 14.83 7.35 -2.92
CA ALA A 72 15.37 6.42 -1.94
C ALA A 72 14.48 6.31 -0.69
N GLN A 73 14.00 7.43 -0.16
CA GLN A 73 13.09 7.43 1.01
C GLN A 73 11.78 6.69 0.73
N VAL A 74 11.17 6.91 -0.44
CA VAL A 74 9.95 6.20 -0.85
C VAL A 74 10.21 4.69 -0.99
N ALA A 75 11.33 4.33 -1.61
CA ALA A 75 11.72 2.93 -1.83
C ALA A 75 12.06 2.20 -0.52
N ASP A 76 12.87 2.80 0.36
CA ASP A 76 13.30 2.22 1.64
C ASP A 76 12.12 1.99 2.58
N GLU A 77 11.11 2.87 2.51
CA GLU A 77 9.88 2.74 3.28
C GLU A 77 8.89 1.72 2.70
N ASN A 78 9.27 1.04 1.60
CA ASN A 78 8.48 0.06 0.86
C ASN A 78 7.11 0.62 0.43
N VAL A 79 7.07 1.91 0.08
CA VAL A 79 5.85 2.56 -0.42
C VAL A 79 5.54 2.03 -1.81
N ASP A 80 4.32 1.55 -1.98
CA ASP A 80 3.83 1.14 -3.29
C ASP A 80 3.40 2.35 -4.13
N ARG A 81 3.92 2.41 -5.37
CA ARG A 81 3.64 3.49 -6.34
C ARG A 81 2.14 3.72 -6.51
N VAL A 82 1.37 2.65 -6.70
CA VAL A 82 -0.07 2.74 -6.99
C VAL A 82 -0.83 3.44 -5.85
N HIS A 83 -0.53 3.10 -4.60
CA HIS A 83 -1.23 3.70 -3.45
C HIS A 83 -0.75 5.13 -3.17
N ALA A 84 0.54 5.42 -3.37
CA ALA A 84 1.06 6.78 -3.29
C ALA A 84 0.42 7.69 -4.34
N VAL A 85 0.29 7.20 -5.58
CA VAL A 85 -0.38 7.90 -6.68
C VAL A 85 -1.87 8.08 -6.40
N ALA A 86 -2.55 7.05 -5.88
CA ALA A 86 -3.95 7.15 -5.50
C ALA A 86 -4.17 8.20 -4.41
N TYR A 87 -3.29 8.24 -3.40
CA TYR A 87 -3.34 9.29 -2.38
C TYR A 87 -3.09 10.68 -2.97
N LEU A 88 -2.04 10.84 -3.79
CA LEU A 88 -1.71 12.11 -4.43
C LEU A 88 -2.88 12.65 -5.26
N ASN A 89 -3.50 11.80 -6.07
CA ASN A 89 -4.60 12.18 -6.95
C ASN A 89 -5.90 12.54 -6.20
N GLU A 90 -6.09 12.03 -4.99
CA GLU A 90 -7.25 12.35 -4.15
C GLU A 90 -7.01 13.61 -3.30
N ALA A 91 -5.82 13.73 -2.72
CA ALA A 91 -5.49 14.80 -1.81
C ALA A 91 -5.04 16.09 -2.51
N TYR A 92 -4.52 15.99 -3.74
CA TYR A 92 -3.93 17.11 -4.47
C TYR A 92 -4.47 17.19 -5.91
N ASN A 93 -4.45 18.40 -6.47
CA ASN A 93 -4.91 18.63 -7.84
C ASN A 93 -3.81 18.32 -8.86
N VAL A 94 -3.53 17.04 -9.06
CA VAL A 94 -2.50 16.56 -9.99
C VAL A 94 -2.98 16.73 -11.45
N PRO A 95 -2.17 17.33 -12.36
CA PRO A 95 -2.49 17.43 -13.79
C PRO A 95 -2.71 16.07 -14.43
N GLU A 96 -3.69 15.95 -15.34
CA GLU A 96 -4.15 14.67 -15.90
C GLU A 96 -3.00 13.87 -16.54
N GLU A 97 -2.13 14.51 -17.32
CA GLU A 97 -0.97 13.87 -17.95
C GLU A 97 0.07 13.32 -16.95
N LYS A 98 0.01 13.72 -15.67
CA LYS A 98 0.97 13.36 -14.62
C LYS A 98 0.37 12.46 -13.54
N ARG A 99 -0.91 12.06 -13.68
CA ARG A 99 -1.64 11.31 -12.64
C ARG A 99 -1.21 9.86 -12.46
N ASP A 100 -0.47 9.27 -13.38
CA ASP A 100 -0.03 7.87 -13.27
C ASP A 100 1.45 7.74 -13.69
N PRO A 101 2.40 8.19 -12.84
CA PRO A 101 3.82 7.99 -13.11
C PRO A 101 4.13 6.50 -13.21
N ASP A 102 4.90 6.04 -14.19
CA ASP A 102 5.16 4.62 -14.44
C ASP A 102 6.15 4.02 -13.44
N THR A 103 7.06 4.85 -12.93
CA THR A 103 8.17 4.45 -12.05
C THR A 103 8.18 5.21 -10.73
N LEU A 104 8.88 4.68 -9.72
CA LEU A 104 9.13 5.42 -8.47
C LEU A 104 9.98 6.68 -8.71
N TYR A 105 10.80 6.69 -9.76
CA TYR A 105 11.55 7.86 -10.18
C TYR A 105 10.64 8.97 -10.72
N GLU A 106 9.64 8.61 -11.50
CA GLU A 106 8.60 9.53 -11.97
C GLU A 106 7.70 10.02 -10.84
N LEU A 107 7.39 9.16 -9.87
CA LEU A 107 6.70 9.57 -8.65
C LEU A 107 7.54 10.56 -7.85
N ALA A 108 8.85 10.31 -7.73
CA ALA A 108 9.76 11.20 -7.02
C ALA A 108 9.83 12.58 -7.68
N ILE A 109 9.96 12.67 -9.02
CA ILE A 109 9.95 13.99 -9.68
C ILE A 109 8.57 14.65 -9.61
N LEU A 110 7.48 13.89 -9.65
CA LEU A 110 6.13 14.43 -9.46
C LEU A 110 5.97 15.08 -8.07
N ILE A 111 6.58 14.51 -7.03
CA ILE A 111 6.55 15.11 -5.68
C ILE A 111 7.22 16.50 -5.67
N HIS A 112 8.34 16.67 -6.38
CA HIS A 112 9.02 17.97 -6.51
C HIS A 112 8.20 18.94 -7.38
N GLU A 113 7.64 18.47 -8.49
CA GLU A 113 6.78 19.28 -9.36
C GLU A 113 5.50 19.79 -8.67
N LEU A 114 5.06 19.11 -7.60
CA LEU A 114 3.93 19.52 -6.76
C LEU A 114 4.35 20.29 -5.51
N GLU A 115 5.65 20.55 -5.32
CA GLU A 115 6.22 21.24 -4.15
C GLU A 115 5.88 20.53 -2.82
N LEU A 116 5.91 19.19 -2.82
CA LEU A 116 5.52 18.34 -1.68
C LEU A 116 6.70 17.74 -0.92
N GLU A 117 7.92 18.22 -1.13
CA GLU A 117 9.14 17.69 -0.50
C GLU A 117 9.07 17.81 1.03
N GLU A 118 8.56 18.93 1.55
CA GLU A 118 8.36 19.14 2.98
C GLU A 118 7.29 18.20 3.57
N GLN A 119 6.36 17.72 2.73
CA GLN A 119 5.27 16.83 3.10
C GLN A 119 5.58 15.36 2.78
N LEU A 120 6.80 15.03 2.34
CA LEU A 120 7.16 13.70 1.90
C LEU A 120 6.93 12.63 2.98
N ALA A 121 7.23 12.94 4.25
CA ALA A 121 6.95 12.05 5.36
C ALA A 121 5.44 11.76 5.50
N GLN A 122 4.60 12.78 5.40
CA GLN A 122 3.15 12.64 5.43
C GLN A 122 2.62 11.81 4.26
N LEU A 123 3.18 12.02 3.06
CA LEU A 123 2.82 11.27 1.86
C LEU A 123 3.18 9.79 2.00
N ILE A 124 4.41 9.48 2.43
CA ILE A 124 4.87 8.12 2.69
C ILE A 124 3.92 7.42 3.67
N VAL A 125 3.60 8.10 4.78
CA VAL A 125 2.69 7.59 5.80
C VAL A 125 1.31 7.30 5.23
N SER A 126 0.70 8.29 4.55
CA SER A 126 -0.62 8.16 3.95
C SER A 126 -0.68 7.06 2.89
N ALA A 127 0.34 6.96 2.04
CA ALA A 127 0.45 5.93 1.02
C ALA A 127 0.56 4.53 1.62
N ARG A 128 1.38 4.34 2.66
CA ARG A 128 1.49 3.05 3.35
C ARG A 128 0.21 2.66 4.07
N ILE A 129 -0.46 3.61 4.68
CA ILE A 129 -1.75 3.37 5.33
C ILE A 129 -2.75 2.92 4.28
N LYS A 130 -2.89 3.67 3.19
CA LYS A 130 -3.80 3.35 2.09
C LYS A 130 -3.53 1.98 1.47
N GLN A 131 -2.26 1.61 1.34
CA GLN A 131 -1.82 0.27 0.92
C GLN A 131 -2.30 -0.85 1.86
N ASN A 132 -2.47 -0.57 3.15
CA ASN A 132 -2.85 -1.55 4.16
C ASN A 132 -4.33 -1.44 4.58
N GLU A 133 -5.01 -0.33 4.31
CA GLU A 133 -6.38 -0.04 4.73
C GLU A 133 -7.35 -1.14 4.29
N MET A 134 -7.24 -1.61 3.04
CA MET A 134 -8.11 -2.71 2.57
C MET A 134 -7.83 -4.05 3.26
N LYS A 135 -6.60 -4.32 3.72
CA LYS A 135 -6.19 -5.65 4.21
C LYS A 135 -6.16 -5.77 5.72
N ARG A 136 -5.93 -4.65 6.42
CA ARG A 136 -5.47 -4.60 7.81
C ARG A 136 -6.15 -3.48 8.59
N THR A 137 -7.37 -3.11 8.22
CA THR A 137 -8.21 -2.26 9.06
C THR A 137 -8.96 -3.11 10.10
N TRP A 138 -8.93 -2.62 11.32
CA TRP A 138 -9.56 -3.21 12.49
C TRP A 138 -10.47 -2.17 13.13
N VAL A 139 -11.61 -2.62 13.62
CA VAL A 139 -12.59 -1.81 14.30
C VAL A 139 -12.42 -2.01 15.80
N LEU A 140 -12.35 -0.89 16.50
CA LEU A 140 -12.55 -0.81 17.93
C LEU A 140 -13.91 -0.16 18.17
N ASP A 141 -14.82 -0.86 18.84
CA ASP A 141 -16.17 -0.38 19.20
C ASP A 141 -16.14 0.62 20.37
N GLU A 142 -15.17 1.53 20.35
CA GLU A 142 -15.03 2.62 21.29
C GLU A 142 -14.38 3.82 20.60
N LYS A 143 -14.82 5.01 20.99
CA LYS A 143 -14.23 6.27 20.55
C LYS A 143 -13.01 6.62 21.40
N ILE A 144 -11.82 6.59 20.82
CA ILE A 144 -10.63 7.09 21.52
C ILE A 144 -10.52 8.61 21.39
N SER A 145 -10.11 9.25 22.49
CA SER A 145 -9.74 10.67 22.45
C SER A 145 -8.31 10.79 21.91
N LEU A 146 -8.08 11.63 20.90
CA LEU A 146 -6.74 11.98 20.39
C LEU A 146 -6.18 13.26 21.05
N SER A 147 -6.99 13.99 21.82
CA SER A 147 -6.52 15.15 22.57
C SER A 147 -5.39 14.78 23.53
N ASN A 148 -4.37 15.63 23.66
CA ASN A 148 -3.20 15.40 24.51
C ASN A 148 -2.43 14.09 24.21
N LEU A 149 -2.51 13.54 22.99
CA LEU A 149 -1.81 12.30 22.62
C LEU A 149 -0.29 12.38 22.88
N THR A 150 0.35 13.49 22.53
CA THR A 150 1.78 13.72 22.76
C THR A 150 2.19 13.60 24.24
N ASN A 151 1.35 14.10 25.15
CA ASN A 151 1.58 14.01 26.60
C ASN A 151 1.42 12.57 27.09
N ARG A 152 0.44 11.83 26.55
CA ARG A 152 0.20 10.42 26.89
C ARG A 152 1.31 9.52 26.38
N ILE A 153 1.81 9.76 25.16
CA ILE A 153 3.00 9.12 24.59
C ILE A 153 4.23 9.37 25.50
N SER A 154 4.46 10.62 25.88
CA SER A 154 5.59 10.99 26.76
C SER A 154 5.49 10.31 28.14
N SER A 155 4.28 10.21 28.68
CA SER A 155 3.99 9.51 29.94
C SER A 155 4.24 8.00 29.81
N PHE A 156 3.82 7.41 28.69
CA PHE A 156 4.06 6.01 28.37
C PHE A 156 5.56 5.71 28.27
N HIS A 157 6.35 6.55 27.59
CA HIS A 157 7.80 6.35 27.52
C HIS A 157 8.45 6.37 28.90
N LYS A 158 8.04 7.31 29.76
CA LYS A 158 8.53 7.36 31.15
C LYS A 158 8.13 6.11 31.93
N SER A 159 6.87 5.68 31.83
CA SER A 159 6.37 4.53 32.59
C SER A 159 6.92 3.20 32.09
N TRP A 160 7.13 3.07 30.77
CA TRP A 160 7.58 1.85 30.13
C TRP A 160 9.09 1.68 30.21
N ASN A 161 9.85 2.70 29.80
CA ASN A 161 11.30 2.59 29.65
C ASN A 161 12.08 2.77 30.96
N GLN A 162 11.44 3.22 32.05
CA GLN A 162 12.09 3.36 33.37
C GLN A 162 11.88 2.16 34.31
N ARG A 163 11.08 1.16 33.92
CA ARG A 163 10.89 -0.04 34.75
C ARG A 163 12.13 -0.94 34.67
N GLU A 164 12.81 -1.13 35.80
CA GLU A 164 14.02 -1.96 35.95
C GLU A 164 13.90 -3.41 35.43
N ASN A 165 12.67 -3.90 35.22
CA ASN A 165 12.38 -5.30 34.86
C ASN A 165 11.86 -5.53 33.43
N ARG A 166 11.90 -4.54 32.52
CA ARG A 166 11.51 -4.76 31.12
C ARG A 166 12.72 -4.78 30.18
N ALA A 167 12.86 -5.89 29.46
CA ALA A 167 13.99 -6.18 28.59
C ALA A 167 14.02 -5.39 27.27
N LYS A 168 12.99 -4.58 26.96
CA LYS A 168 12.81 -3.99 25.62
C LYS A 168 12.36 -2.53 25.68
N ALA A 169 13.22 -1.65 25.16
CA ALA A 169 12.86 -0.25 24.96
C ALA A 169 11.81 -0.11 23.85
N VAL A 170 10.91 0.86 24.02
CA VAL A 170 9.89 1.22 23.04
C VAL A 170 9.92 2.72 22.80
N LEU A 171 9.85 3.12 21.54
CA LEU A 171 9.67 4.49 21.11
C LEU A 171 8.39 4.57 20.29
N VAL A 172 7.54 5.54 20.58
CA VAL A 172 6.33 5.85 19.82
C VAL A 172 6.51 7.28 19.34
N GLN A 173 6.59 7.47 18.03
CA GLN A 173 6.67 8.77 17.39
C GLN A 173 5.33 9.11 16.78
N GLN A 174 4.87 10.33 17.00
CA GLN A 174 3.68 10.86 16.37
C GLN A 174 4.11 11.47 15.04
N GLU A 175 3.63 10.92 13.92
CA GLU A 175 3.94 11.41 12.58
C GLU A 175 2.89 12.44 12.11
N LEU A 176 1.62 12.17 12.41
CA LEU A 176 0.49 13.03 12.05
C LEU A 176 -0.54 13.00 13.18
N THR A 177 -1.18 14.13 13.49
CA THR A 177 -2.32 14.15 14.41
C THR A 177 -3.19 15.37 14.15
N ASP A 178 -4.48 15.14 14.06
CA ASP A 178 -5.54 16.12 14.13
C ASP A 178 -6.59 15.67 15.18
N GLU A 179 -7.81 16.23 15.13
CA GLU A 179 -8.86 15.91 16.09
C GLU A 179 -9.46 14.49 15.91
N SER A 180 -9.43 13.95 14.69
CA SER A 180 -10.09 12.69 14.32
C SER A 180 -9.13 11.64 13.76
N VAL A 181 -7.88 11.98 13.46
CA VAL A 181 -6.89 11.11 12.84
C VAL A 181 -5.53 11.26 13.52
N ALA A 182 -4.84 10.15 13.76
CA ALA A 182 -3.44 10.15 14.18
C ALA A 182 -2.65 9.01 13.54
N SER A 183 -1.48 9.32 12.97
CA SER A 183 -0.48 8.32 12.56
C SER A 183 0.64 8.25 13.58
N LEU A 184 0.96 7.03 14.01
CA LEU A 184 2.00 6.72 14.96
C LEU A 184 3.00 5.73 14.37
N GLN A 185 4.29 6.02 14.47
CA GLN A 185 5.37 5.08 14.22
C GLN A 185 5.89 4.50 15.53
N ILE A 186 5.78 3.18 15.69
CA ILE A 186 6.20 2.48 16.90
C ILE A 186 7.45 1.68 16.59
N PHE A 187 8.52 1.93 17.34
CA PHE A 187 9.76 1.16 17.34
C PHE A 187 9.86 0.35 18.63
N ALA A 188 10.27 -0.92 18.50
CA ALA A 188 10.51 -1.78 19.64
C ALA A 188 11.72 -2.68 19.41
N GLU A 189 12.48 -2.96 20.48
CA GLU A 189 13.58 -3.92 20.40
C GLU A 189 13.10 -5.35 20.10
N LYS A 190 13.79 -6.04 19.20
CA LYS A 190 13.53 -7.42 18.80
C LYS A 190 14.27 -8.38 19.73
N GLY A 191 13.60 -9.45 20.15
CA GLY A 191 14.20 -10.43 21.08
C GLY A 191 14.52 -9.86 22.47
N ALA A 192 15.13 -10.66 23.34
CA ALA A 192 15.58 -10.24 24.68
C ALA A 192 17.12 -10.10 24.76
N GLY A 193 17.82 -10.27 23.63
CA GLY A 193 19.28 -10.37 23.56
C GLY A 193 19.90 -9.27 22.70
N VAL A 194 21.19 -9.07 22.91
CA VAL A 194 22.04 -8.25 22.04
C VAL A 194 22.46 -9.15 20.87
N THR A 195 22.24 -8.70 19.65
CA THR A 195 22.75 -9.36 18.44
C THR A 195 24.26 -9.09 18.38
N GLU A 196 25.03 -10.17 18.19
CA GLU A 196 26.48 -10.12 18.00
C GLU A 196 26.78 -10.45 16.55
N GLU A 197 27.37 -9.49 15.83
CA GLU A 197 27.80 -9.69 14.45
C GLU A 197 29.31 -9.54 14.34
N LEU A 198 29.94 -10.46 13.60
CA LEU A 198 31.35 -10.37 13.29
C LEU A 198 31.54 -9.28 12.24
N THR A 199 32.28 -8.23 12.58
CA THR A 199 32.71 -7.20 11.65
C THR A 199 34.23 -7.16 11.56
N PHE A 200 34.75 -6.49 10.55
CA PHE A 200 36.19 -6.20 10.52
C PHE A 200 36.48 -5.02 11.43
N LYS A 201 37.46 -5.18 12.31
CA LYS A 201 37.83 -4.20 13.35
C LYS A 201 38.14 -2.80 12.81
N PHE A 202 38.64 -2.69 11.58
CA PHE A 202 38.92 -1.39 10.96
C PHE A 202 37.64 -0.61 10.61
N ARG A 203 36.49 -1.28 10.41
CA ARG A 203 35.19 -0.64 10.19
C ARG A 203 34.61 0.02 11.45
N GLU A 204 35.08 -0.37 12.63
CA GLU A 204 34.71 0.32 13.88
C GLU A 204 35.35 1.72 13.96
N GLY A 205 36.43 1.96 13.21
CA GLY A 205 37.16 3.22 13.12
C GLY A 205 36.71 4.18 12.02
N GLU A 206 35.85 3.76 11.08
CA GLU A 206 35.37 4.61 9.98
C GLU A 206 34.66 5.87 10.49
N ASN A 207 33.92 5.77 11.61
CA ASN A 207 33.28 6.92 12.27
C ASN A 207 34.28 7.94 12.87
N ASN A 208 35.55 7.55 13.03
CA ASN A 208 36.63 8.39 13.54
C ASN A 208 37.56 8.92 12.44
N GLY A 209 37.23 8.69 11.17
CA GLY A 209 38.02 9.17 10.01
C GLY A 209 39.24 8.31 9.66
N ASP A 210 39.44 7.16 10.31
CA ASP A 210 40.46 6.19 9.93
C ASP A 210 39.94 5.37 8.74
N THR A 211 40.55 5.57 7.56
CA THR A 211 40.15 4.96 6.29
C THR A 211 41.17 3.96 5.74
N GLU A 212 42.27 3.70 6.45
CA GLU A 212 43.26 2.71 6.03
C GLU A 212 42.77 1.28 6.27
N ILE A 213 42.51 0.56 5.18
CA ILE A 213 42.20 -0.87 5.21
C ILE A 213 43.50 -1.64 5.49
N PRO A 214 43.63 -2.37 6.62
CA PRO A 214 44.85 -3.08 6.94
C PRO A 214 45.08 -4.28 6.01
N GLU A 215 46.34 -4.58 5.67
CA GLU A 215 46.71 -5.72 4.82
C GLU A 215 46.25 -7.08 5.37
N ARG A 216 46.04 -7.18 6.69
CA ARG A 216 45.51 -8.36 7.38
C ARG A 216 44.40 -7.92 8.32
N PRO A 217 43.14 -7.92 7.86
CA PRO A 217 42.04 -7.44 8.68
C PRO A 217 41.71 -8.44 9.81
N GLU A 218 41.59 -7.91 11.02
CA GLU A 218 41.12 -8.66 12.20
C GLU A 218 39.59 -8.59 12.29
N LEU A 219 38.98 -9.67 12.78
CA LEU A 219 37.56 -9.67 13.13
C LEU A 219 37.36 -9.15 14.55
N SER A 220 36.32 -8.34 14.74
CA SER A 220 35.76 -7.92 16.02
C SER A 220 34.29 -8.29 16.07
N THR A 221 33.65 -8.05 17.21
CA THR A 221 32.22 -8.32 17.40
C THR A 221 31.52 -7.02 17.75
N VAL A 222 30.64 -6.57 16.87
CA VAL A 222 29.75 -5.45 17.17
C VAL A 222 28.49 -5.99 17.81
N ARG A 223 28.09 -5.30 18.88
CA ARG A 223 26.92 -5.59 19.70
C ARG A 223 25.86 -4.55 19.45
N TYR A 224 24.75 -4.95 18.85
CA TYR A 224 23.62 -4.05 18.60
C TYR A 224 22.30 -4.72 18.98
N ARG A 225 21.25 -3.90 19.13
CA ARG A 225 19.89 -4.39 19.35
C ARG A 225 19.08 -4.12 18.11
N GLU A 226 18.58 -5.18 17.50
CA GLU A 226 17.67 -5.05 16.35
C GLU A 226 16.40 -4.33 16.78
N LEU A 227 15.98 -3.35 15.99
CA LEU A 227 14.69 -2.71 16.14
C LEU A 227 13.73 -3.28 15.10
N LYS A 228 12.49 -3.48 15.52
CA LYS A 228 11.36 -3.64 14.61
C LYS A 228 10.49 -2.39 14.68
N GLN A 229 9.81 -2.08 13.59
CA GLN A 229 8.94 -0.92 13.48
C GLN A 229 7.57 -1.29 12.93
N MET A 230 6.56 -0.50 13.27
CA MET A 230 5.20 -0.61 12.75
C MET A 230 4.58 0.78 12.74
N ARG A 231 3.90 1.15 11.66
CA ARG A 231 3.01 2.31 11.64
C ARG A 231 1.57 1.91 11.93
N VAL A 232 0.89 2.74 12.70
CA VAL A 232 -0.50 2.59 13.13
C VAL A 232 -1.24 3.87 12.76
N LEU A 233 -2.29 3.77 11.95
CA LEU A 233 -3.28 4.84 11.79
C LEU A 233 -4.41 4.62 12.78
N LEU A 234 -4.82 5.69 13.43
CA LEU A 234 -6.03 5.79 14.22
C LEU A 234 -6.95 6.77 13.50
N LYS A 235 -8.17 6.34 13.13
CA LYS A 235 -9.23 7.20 12.59
C LYS A 235 -10.45 7.06 13.47
N VAL A 236 -10.79 8.15 14.15
CA VAL A 236 -11.89 8.25 15.10
C VAL A 236 -13.14 8.68 14.37
N GLU A 237 -14.18 7.86 14.43
CA GLU A 237 -15.49 8.13 13.88
C GLU A 237 -16.48 8.54 15.00
N SER A 238 -17.77 8.58 14.70
CA SER A 238 -18.81 9.02 15.65
C SER A 238 -18.84 8.19 16.93
N ASP A 239 -18.72 6.88 16.79
CA ASP A 239 -19.02 5.84 17.78
C ASP A 239 -17.93 4.77 17.88
N LYS A 240 -17.06 4.67 16.88
CA LYS A 240 -15.98 3.67 16.78
C LYS A 240 -14.65 4.31 16.39
N THR A 241 -13.58 3.53 16.50
CA THR A 241 -12.24 3.89 16.01
C THR A 241 -11.75 2.83 15.03
N LEU A 242 -11.39 3.26 13.83
CA LEU A 242 -10.69 2.42 12.86
C LEU A 242 -9.18 2.46 13.14
N ILE A 243 -8.56 1.29 13.15
CA ILE A 243 -7.14 1.10 13.39
C ILE A 243 -6.53 0.36 12.21
N VAL A 244 -5.60 1.01 11.51
CA VAL A 244 -4.89 0.40 10.38
C VAL A 244 -3.45 0.09 10.79
N PHE A 245 -3.06 -1.18 10.71
CA PHE A 245 -1.68 -1.58 10.92
C PHE A 245 -0.95 -1.79 9.60
N THR A 246 0.24 -1.23 9.50
CA THR A 246 1.11 -1.48 8.33
C THR A 246 1.83 -2.83 8.36
N ASP A 247 1.72 -3.58 9.45
CA ASP A 247 2.29 -4.91 9.65
C ASP A 247 1.34 -5.82 10.45
N GLU A 248 1.65 -7.11 10.53
CA GLU A 248 0.86 -8.07 11.33
C GLU A 248 0.97 -7.77 12.84
N HIS A 249 -0.12 -7.26 13.43
CA HIS A 249 -0.16 -6.76 14.81
C HIS A 249 -0.04 -7.87 15.87
N ARG A 250 -0.35 -9.13 15.53
CA ARG A 250 -0.20 -10.27 16.47
C ARG A 250 1.21 -10.83 16.52
N ARG A 251 2.04 -10.59 15.50
CA ARG A 251 3.38 -11.19 15.40
C ARG A 251 4.40 -10.43 16.23
N GLY A 252 4.43 -10.73 17.53
CA GLY A 252 5.40 -10.19 18.50
C GLY A 252 5.14 -8.73 18.91
N TRP A 253 4.06 -8.11 18.46
CA TRP A 253 3.67 -6.73 18.80
C TRP A 253 2.64 -6.65 19.93
N THR A 254 1.90 -7.74 20.21
CA THR A 254 0.86 -7.86 21.25
C THR A 254 1.20 -7.15 22.56
N GLY A 255 2.33 -7.45 23.18
CA GLY A 255 2.69 -6.86 24.48
C GLY A 255 3.00 -5.36 24.41
N VAL A 256 3.58 -4.89 23.31
CA VAL A 256 3.90 -3.46 23.10
C VAL A 256 2.61 -2.69 22.81
N LEU A 257 1.77 -3.21 21.91
CA LEU A 257 0.50 -2.58 21.53
C LEU A 257 -0.47 -2.54 22.72
N ASN A 258 -0.69 -3.67 23.40
CA ASN A 258 -1.60 -3.71 24.55
C ASN A 258 -1.17 -2.73 25.64
N GLY A 259 0.11 -2.70 26.00
CA GLY A 259 0.56 -1.80 27.05
C GLY A 259 0.65 -0.32 26.63
N PHE A 260 0.84 -0.03 25.33
CA PHE A 260 0.70 1.34 24.83
C PHE A 260 -0.75 1.79 24.87
N PHE A 261 -1.69 0.99 24.36
CA PHE A 261 -3.11 1.34 24.31
C PHE A 261 -3.75 1.40 25.71
N GLU A 262 -3.37 0.51 26.62
CA GLU A 262 -3.77 0.58 28.03
C GLU A 262 -3.31 1.89 28.65
N HIS A 263 -2.04 2.28 28.47
CA HIS A 263 -1.50 3.50 29.08
C HIS A 263 -2.01 4.79 28.43
N ALA A 264 -2.15 4.80 27.10
CA ALA A 264 -2.48 6.00 26.33
C ALA A 264 -3.99 6.19 26.14
N PHE A 265 -4.78 5.13 26.17
CA PHE A 265 -6.21 5.19 25.84
C PHE A 265 -7.10 4.44 26.84
N ASP A 266 -6.53 3.84 27.89
CA ASP A 266 -7.27 3.03 28.88
C ASP A 266 -7.94 1.77 28.26
N ILE A 267 -7.37 1.27 27.15
CA ILE A 267 -7.87 0.07 26.47
C ILE A 267 -7.01 -1.12 26.84
N GLU A 268 -7.53 -1.94 27.75
CA GLU A 268 -6.90 -3.21 28.09
C GLU A 268 -6.93 -4.16 26.88
N SER A 269 -5.77 -4.72 26.55
CA SER A 269 -5.62 -5.78 25.54
C SER A 269 -6.21 -5.47 24.16
N VAL A 270 -5.94 -4.28 23.61
CA VAL A 270 -6.43 -3.85 22.27
C VAL A 270 -6.36 -4.94 21.19
N THR A 271 -5.28 -5.74 21.15
CA THR A 271 -5.08 -6.77 20.12
C THR A 271 -6.06 -7.94 20.18
N SER A 272 -6.76 -8.13 21.28
CA SER A 272 -7.88 -9.08 21.42
C SER A 272 -9.26 -8.42 21.34
N THR A 273 -9.34 -7.10 21.55
CA THR A 273 -10.59 -6.34 21.57
C THR A 273 -11.00 -5.87 20.17
N ILE A 274 -10.02 -5.61 19.30
CA ILE A 274 -10.29 -5.17 17.94
C ILE A 274 -10.75 -6.32 17.05
N GLU A 275 -11.73 -6.02 16.20
CA GLU A 275 -12.26 -6.95 15.21
C GLU A 275 -11.84 -6.53 13.82
N LYS A 276 -11.63 -7.48 12.91
CA LYS A 276 -11.23 -7.11 11.54
C LYS A 276 -12.41 -6.41 10.87
N GLN A 277 -12.18 -5.25 10.25
CA GLN A 277 -13.23 -4.58 9.51
C GLN A 277 -13.73 -5.52 8.41
N THR A 278 -14.99 -5.90 8.49
CA THR A 278 -15.70 -6.55 7.40
C THR A 278 -16.09 -5.47 6.40
N VAL A 279 -15.68 -5.66 5.15
CA VAL A 279 -16.23 -4.90 4.02
C VAL A 279 -17.67 -5.38 3.87
N THR A 280 -18.63 -4.55 4.28
CA THR A 280 -20.07 -4.84 4.28
C THR A 280 -20.54 -5.25 2.89
N GLU A 281 -19.95 -4.64 1.88
CA GLU A 281 -20.35 -4.64 0.47
C GLU A 281 -20.01 -5.97 -0.23
N ALA A 282 -18.94 -6.65 0.22
CA ALA A 282 -18.58 -8.01 -0.20
C ALA A 282 -19.29 -9.08 0.64
N ALA A 283 -19.81 -8.72 1.81
CA ALA A 283 -20.66 -9.58 2.61
C ALA A 283 -22.09 -9.64 2.03
N GLU A 284 -22.63 -8.50 1.57
CA GLU A 284 -23.92 -8.41 0.86
C GLU A 284 -23.96 -9.28 -0.40
N LEU A 285 -22.94 -9.19 -1.27
CA LEU A 285 -22.88 -10.00 -2.48
C LEU A 285 -22.79 -11.51 -2.16
N ARG A 286 -22.24 -11.88 -0.99
CA ARG A 286 -22.24 -13.28 -0.51
C ARG A 286 -23.56 -13.69 0.11
N GLU A 287 -24.22 -12.80 0.84
CA GLU A 287 -25.53 -13.05 1.45
C GLU A 287 -26.60 -13.17 0.35
N GLU A 288 -26.59 -12.27 -0.65
CA GLU A 288 -27.44 -12.33 -1.85
C GLU A 288 -27.15 -13.59 -2.70
N ALA A 289 -25.87 -13.97 -2.85
CA ALA A 289 -25.51 -15.23 -3.51
C ALA A 289 -25.96 -16.47 -2.71
N HIS A 290 -26.04 -16.38 -1.38
CA HIS A 290 -26.50 -17.47 -0.53
C HIS A 290 -28.03 -17.61 -0.58
N GLU A 291 -28.76 -16.50 -0.47
CA GLU A 291 -30.22 -16.48 -0.56
C GLU A 291 -30.73 -16.95 -1.93
N SER A 292 -29.99 -16.69 -3.01
CA SER A 292 -30.37 -17.11 -4.37
C SER A 292 -30.17 -18.60 -4.65
N VAL A 293 -29.32 -19.30 -3.89
CA VAL A 293 -29.18 -20.77 -3.91
C VAL A 293 -30.42 -21.45 -3.32
N ASP A 294 -31.06 -20.83 -2.33
CA ASP A 294 -32.27 -21.38 -1.69
C ASP A 294 -33.56 -21.19 -2.52
N ILE A 295 -33.53 -20.32 -3.55
CA ILE A 295 -34.74 -19.83 -4.24
C ILE A 295 -34.85 -20.29 -5.70
N SER A 296 -33.77 -20.73 -6.38
CA SER A 296 -33.78 -20.99 -7.84
C SER A 296 -33.17 -22.34 -8.27
N ASP A 297 -33.65 -22.86 -9.41
CA ASP A 297 -33.12 -24.06 -10.08
C ASP A 297 -31.78 -23.80 -10.84
N ASN A 298 -31.31 -22.54 -10.96
CA ASN A 298 -30.00 -22.21 -11.56
C ASN A 298 -29.34 -20.93 -10.95
N PRO A 299 -28.61 -21.06 -9.84
CA PRO A 299 -27.92 -19.96 -9.13
C PRO A 299 -26.86 -19.22 -9.94
N ILE A 300 -26.31 -19.83 -11.00
CA ILE A 300 -25.27 -19.21 -11.84
C ILE A 300 -25.87 -18.11 -12.71
N GLU A 301 -27.04 -18.37 -13.32
CA GLU A 301 -27.77 -17.37 -14.10
C GLU A 301 -28.17 -16.17 -13.25
N HIS A 302 -28.60 -16.41 -12.01
CA HIS A 302 -28.96 -15.35 -11.07
C HIS A 302 -27.74 -14.51 -10.63
N MET A 303 -26.61 -15.16 -10.31
CA MET A 303 -25.39 -14.48 -9.91
C MET A 303 -24.77 -13.67 -11.05
N THR A 304 -24.89 -14.15 -12.29
CA THR A 304 -24.51 -13.39 -13.48
C THR A 304 -25.38 -12.14 -13.64
N GLY A 305 -26.70 -12.26 -13.45
CA GLY A 305 -27.61 -11.12 -13.45
C GLY A 305 -27.29 -10.06 -12.39
N LEU A 306 -26.93 -10.47 -11.17
CA LEU A 306 -26.51 -9.53 -10.11
C LEU A 306 -25.22 -8.76 -10.46
N ILE A 307 -24.26 -9.45 -11.09
CA ILE A 307 -23.01 -8.81 -11.55
C ILE A 307 -23.30 -7.84 -12.69
N ASP A 308 -24.20 -8.19 -13.61
CA ASP A 308 -24.62 -7.30 -14.70
C ASP A 308 -25.33 -6.05 -14.17
N ASP A 309 -26.30 -6.20 -13.25
CA ASP A 309 -27.03 -5.09 -12.63
C ASP A 309 -26.08 -4.14 -11.88
N ARG A 310 -25.13 -4.69 -11.10
CA ARG A 310 -24.10 -3.89 -10.42
C ARG A 310 -23.14 -3.23 -11.38
N SER A 311 -22.79 -3.90 -12.48
CA SER A 311 -21.94 -3.32 -13.52
C SER A 311 -22.62 -2.12 -14.17
N GLU A 312 -23.91 -2.23 -14.51
CA GLU A 312 -24.68 -1.12 -15.07
C GLU A 312 -24.73 0.08 -14.12
N ALA A 313 -25.04 -0.14 -12.83
CA ALA A 313 -25.04 0.91 -11.81
C ALA A 313 -23.65 1.55 -11.61
N ALA A 314 -22.58 0.75 -11.67
CA ALA A 314 -21.21 1.26 -11.55
C ALA A 314 -20.78 2.08 -12.78
N LEU A 315 -21.26 1.73 -13.98
CA LEU A 315 -21.02 2.53 -15.19
C LEU A 315 -21.66 3.91 -15.08
N ASP A 316 -22.87 3.99 -14.52
CA ASP A 316 -23.57 5.24 -14.25
C ASP A 316 -22.84 6.11 -13.21
N ALA A 317 -22.31 5.48 -12.14
CA ALA A 317 -21.49 6.16 -11.14
C ALA A 317 -20.17 6.72 -11.74
N VAL A 318 -19.53 5.98 -12.65
CA VAL A 318 -18.36 6.46 -13.39
C VAL A 318 -18.72 7.62 -14.30
N ASP A 319 -19.90 7.63 -14.92
CA ASP A 319 -20.35 8.78 -15.71
C ASP A 319 -20.59 10.03 -14.87
N ALA A 320 -21.13 9.88 -13.67
CA ALA A 320 -21.36 10.97 -12.73
C ALA A 320 -20.06 11.47 -12.05
N SER A 321 -18.98 10.70 -12.11
CA SER A 321 -17.70 11.04 -11.47
C SER A 321 -17.02 12.27 -12.09
N PRO A 322 -16.13 12.97 -11.35
CA PRO A 322 -15.38 14.12 -11.86
C PRO A 322 -14.20 13.73 -12.78
N HIS A 323 -14.06 12.47 -13.19
CA HIS A 323 -12.95 11.99 -14.01
C HIS A 323 -12.99 12.53 -15.46
N GLY A 324 -11.82 12.64 -16.10
CA GLY A 324 -11.71 12.97 -17.53
C GLY A 324 -12.31 11.89 -18.43
N ALA A 325 -12.71 12.25 -19.65
CA ALA A 325 -13.43 11.35 -20.56
C ALA A 325 -12.65 10.06 -20.88
N GLU A 326 -11.34 10.17 -21.04
CA GLU A 326 -10.47 9.02 -21.31
C GLU A 326 -10.40 8.06 -20.12
N ARG A 327 -10.26 8.59 -18.90
CA ARG A 327 -10.24 7.78 -17.67
C ARG A 327 -11.60 7.14 -17.39
N LYS A 328 -12.70 7.87 -17.63
CA LYS A 328 -14.06 7.29 -17.57
C LYS A 328 -14.17 6.11 -18.51
N GLN A 329 -13.71 6.24 -19.76
CA GLN A 329 -13.75 5.16 -20.73
C GLN A 329 -12.94 3.93 -20.28
N ARG A 330 -11.75 4.11 -19.70
CA ARG A 330 -10.94 3.00 -19.16
C ARG A 330 -11.61 2.32 -17.97
N LEU A 331 -12.15 3.09 -17.03
CA LEU A 331 -12.89 2.56 -15.88
C LEU A 331 -14.13 1.79 -16.33
N LYS A 332 -14.90 2.35 -17.27
CA LYS A 332 -16.04 1.67 -17.87
C LYS A 332 -15.68 0.37 -18.57
N SER A 333 -14.60 0.38 -19.34
CA SER A 333 -14.10 -0.85 -19.99
C SER A 333 -13.73 -1.91 -18.97
N LYS A 334 -13.17 -1.54 -17.81
CA LYS A 334 -12.82 -2.49 -16.75
C LYS A 334 -14.05 -3.02 -16.03
N ILE A 335 -15.04 -2.17 -15.75
CA ILE A 335 -16.33 -2.56 -15.15
C ILE A 335 -17.11 -3.49 -16.08
N GLN A 336 -17.16 -3.19 -17.38
CA GLN A 336 -17.83 -4.01 -18.40
C GLN A 336 -17.19 -5.40 -18.60
N ASN A 337 -15.92 -5.55 -18.19
CA ASN A 337 -15.18 -6.79 -18.27
C ASN A 337 -15.13 -7.53 -16.92
N ILE A 338 -16.00 -7.18 -15.96
CA ILE A 338 -16.16 -7.92 -14.70
C ILE A 338 -17.10 -9.10 -14.96
N GLU A 339 -16.57 -10.31 -14.88
CA GLU A 339 -17.34 -11.55 -15.07
C GLU A 339 -17.12 -12.52 -13.92
N LEU A 340 -18.11 -13.35 -13.61
CA LEU A 340 -17.92 -14.43 -12.63
C LEU A 340 -17.01 -15.51 -13.22
N SER A 341 -15.90 -15.79 -12.55
CA SER A 341 -14.89 -16.74 -13.03
C SER A 341 -14.60 -17.89 -12.09
N GLY A 342 -15.14 -17.90 -10.87
CA GLY A 342 -14.90 -19.02 -9.99
C GLY A 342 -15.27 -18.83 -8.54
N SER A 343 -14.81 -19.78 -7.73
CA SER A 343 -14.80 -19.72 -6.27
C SER A 343 -13.48 -20.25 -5.71
N GLU A 344 -13.06 -19.70 -4.57
CA GLU A 344 -11.83 -20.06 -3.87
C GLU A 344 -12.15 -20.33 -2.39
N ILE A 345 -11.57 -21.39 -1.79
CA ILE A 345 -11.60 -21.64 -0.34
C ILE A 345 -10.17 -21.70 0.18
N GLU A 346 -9.89 -20.96 1.25
CA GLU A 346 -8.64 -21.03 2.02
C GLU A 346 -8.92 -21.35 3.49
N ASP A 347 -8.13 -22.26 4.07
CA ASP A 347 -8.16 -22.61 5.49
C ASP A 347 -9.57 -22.94 6.03
N ASP A 348 -10.30 -23.88 5.42
CA ASP A 348 -11.53 -24.43 6.03
C ASP A 348 -11.16 -25.57 6.99
N PRO A 349 -11.23 -25.35 8.32
CA PRO A 349 -10.83 -26.35 9.32
C PRO A 349 -11.77 -27.56 9.37
N ASN A 350 -12.99 -27.47 8.81
CA ASN A 350 -13.94 -28.57 8.74
C ASN A 350 -13.71 -29.49 7.53
N LEU A 351 -13.10 -28.97 6.47
CA LEU A 351 -12.80 -29.72 5.23
C LEU A 351 -11.33 -30.17 5.15
N GLY A 352 -10.46 -29.73 6.08
CA GLY A 352 -9.04 -30.10 6.11
C GLY A 352 -8.27 -29.68 4.85
N THR A 353 -8.76 -28.63 4.18
CA THR A 353 -8.28 -28.15 2.89
C THR A 353 -7.42 -26.91 3.12
N GLU A 354 -6.13 -26.98 2.75
CA GLU A 354 -5.23 -25.81 2.83
C GLU A 354 -5.63 -24.75 1.79
N GLU A 355 -6.00 -25.17 0.57
CA GLU A 355 -6.44 -24.29 -0.52
C GLU A 355 -7.19 -25.09 -1.60
N PHE A 356 -8.37 -24.62 -2.04
CA PHE A 356 -9.10 -25.18 -3.18
C PHE A 356 -9.65 -24.09 -4.10
N ARG A 357 -9.39 -24.20 -5.40
CA ARG A 357 -9.74 -23.19 -6.41
C ARG A 357 -10.50 -23.83 -7.57
N LEU A 358 -11.69 -23.32 -7.87
CA LEU A 358 -12.40 -23.59 -9.12
C LEU A 358 -12.41 -22.30 -9.93
N ILE A 359 -11.59 -22.21 -10.99
CA ILE A 359 -11.45 -20.99 -11.81
C ILE A 359 -11.61 -21.37 -13.28
N GLY A 360 -12.64 -20.83 -13.92
CA GLY A 360 -12.82 -20.89 -15.36
C GLY A 360 -11.90 -19.92 -16.09
N ARG A 361 -11.35 -20.35 -17.24
CA ARG A 361 -10.43 -19.53 -18.06
C ARG A 361 -11.10 -18.37 -18.79
N THR A 362 -12.42 -18.39 -18.90
CA THR A 362 -13.21 -17.48 -19.76
C THR A 362 -14.52 -17.12 -19.06
N ASN A 363 -15.35 -18.11 -18.70
CA ASN A 363 -16.56 -17.96 -17.88
C ASN A 363 -16.90 -19.33 -17.25
N LEU A 364 -17.53 -19.37 -16.07
CA LEU A 364 -17.97 -20.62 -15.41
C LEU A 364 -18.92 -21.44 -16.30
N ASP A 365 -19.72 -20.79 -17.14
CA ASP A 365 -20.61 -21.44 -18.11
C ASP A 365 -19.88 -22.42 -19.05
N GLU A 366 -18.64 -22.13 -19.42
CA GLU A 366 -17.85 -23.03 -20.28
C GLU A 366 -17.24 -24.20 -19.51
N VAL A 367 -16.96 -24.03 -18.21
CA VAL A 367 -16.44 -25.08 -17.33
C VAL A 367 -17.54 -26.09 -16.99
N PHE A 368 -18.74 -25.61 -16.69
CA PHE A 368 -19.89 -26.47 -16.36
C PHE A 368 -20.48 -27.19 -17.59
N LYS A 369 -20.39 -26.59 -18.78
CA LYS A 369 -20.70 -27.32 -20.04
C LYS A 369 -19.77 -28.49 -20.32
N GLN A 370 -18.56 -28.49 -19.75
CA GLN A 370 -17.55 -29.53 -20.00
C GLN A 370 -17.48 -30.60 -18.92
N VAL A 371 -18.02 -30.36 -17.72
CA VAL A 371 -17.97 -31.32 -16.61
C VAL A 371 -19.24 -31.25 -15.76
N ASP A 372 -19.79 -32.43 -15.44
CA ASP A 372 -21.01 -32.67 -14.63
C ASP A 372 -20.77 -32.31 -13.13
N ILE A 373 -20.40 -31.06 -12.84
CA ILE A 373 -20.05 -30.53 -11.50
C ILE A 373 -21.11 -29.53 -11.01
N GLU A 374 -22.22 -29.36 -11.71
CA GLU A 374 -23.28 -28.40 -11.36
C GLU A 374 -23.81 -28.67 -9.93
N ASP A 375 -24.19 -29.93 -9.64
CA ASP A 375 -24.58 -30.38 -8.29
C ASP A 375 -23.44 -30.23 -7.24
N GLY A 376 -22.18 -30.36 -7.67
CA GLY A 376 -21.01 -30.24 -6.80
C GLY A 376 -20.69 -28.80 -6.43
N PHE A 377 -20.91 -27.85 -7.35
CA PHE A 377 -20.80 -26.41 -7.12
C PHE A 377 -21.94 -25.90 -6.24
N LEU A 378 -23.16 -26.42 -6.45
CA LEU A 378 -24.34 -26.12 -5.62
C LEU A 378 -24.15 -26.59 -4.17
N GLN A 379 -23.75 -27.85 -3.96
CA GLN A 379 -23.42 -28.36 -2.62
C GLN A 379 -22.21 -27.63 -1.99
N PHE A 380 -21.34 -27.04 -2.80
CA PHE A 380 -20.17 -26.29 -2.34
C PHE A 380 -20.53 -24.87 -1.89
N LEU A 381 -21.40 -24.17 -2.61
CA LEU A 381 -22.00 -22.91 -2.16
C LEU A 381 -22.85 -23.10 -0.89
N GLU A 382 -23.61 -24.20 -0.81
CA GLU A 382 -24.44 -24.55 0.36
C GLU A 382 -23.60 -24.92 1.60
N ARG A 383 -22.44 -25.58 1.42
CA ARG A 383 -21.52 -25.95 2.52
C ARG A 383 -20.57 -24.84 2.96
N ALA A 384 -20.47 -23.74 2.22
CA ALA A 384 -19.55 -22.64 2.47
C ALA A 384 -20.00 -21.67 3.59
N SER A 385 -20.75 -22.16 4.58
CA SER A 385 -21.23 -21.39 5.73
C SER A 385 -20.12 -20.90 6.67
N ASN A 386 -18.85 -21.23 6.40
CA ASN A 386 -17.70 -20.82 7.19
C ASN A 386 -16.86 -19.80 6.40
N GLU A 387 -16.21 -18.89 7.13
CA GLU A 387 -15.55 -17.64 6.69
C GLU A 387 -14.50 -17.76 5.56
N SER A 388 -14.27 -18.96 5.04
CA SER A 388 -13.18 -19.39 4.16
C SER A 388 -13.42 -19.26 2.65
N LEU A 389 -14.67 -19.10 2.17
CA LEU A 389 -14.94 -19.00 0.72
C LEU A 389 -14.71 -17.57 0.16
N ALA A 390 -14.38 -17.43 -1.11
CA ALA A 390 -14.27 -16.17 -1.85
C ALA A 390 -14.85 -16.35 -3.26
N LEU A 391 -15.59 -15.36 -3.77
CA LEU A 391 -16.05 -15.36 -5.17
C LEU A 391 -14.92 -14.84 -6.06
N VAL A 392 -14.60 -15.53 -7.15
CA VAL A 392 -13.56 -15.11 -8.07
C VAL A 392 -14.20 -14.42 -9.27
N LEU A 393 -13.91 -13.14 -9.43
CA LEU A 393 -14.27 -12.33 -10.59
C LEU A 393 -13.09 -12.31 -11.57
N ASN A 394 -13.34 -12.34 -12.87
CA ASN A 394 -12.36 -11.96 -13.87
C ASN A 394 -12.60 -10.50 -14.21
N VAL A 395 -11.54 -9.69 -14.11
CA VAL A 395 -11.54 -8.29 -14.49
C VAL A 395 -10.46 -8.12 -15.54
N ASP A 396 -10.87 -7.94 -16.80
CA ASP A 396 -9.93 -7.65 -17.90
C ASP A 396 -8.82 -8.73 -18.05
N GLY A 397 -9.21 -10.01 -17.91
CA GLY A 397 -8.31 -11.16 -18.01
C GLY A 397 -7.54 -11.51 -16.74
N ARG A 398 -7.86 -10.87 -15.59
CA ARG A 398 -7.24 -11.15 -14.29
C ARG A 398 -8.25 -11.62 -13.26
N HIS A 399 -7.93 -12.69 -12.55
CA HIS A 399 -8.78 -13.26 -11.50
C HIS A 399 -8.60 -12.54 -10.16
N VAL A 400 -9.72 -12.09 -9.60
CA VAL A 400 -9.82 -11.33 -8.36
C VAL A 400 -10.81 -12.03 -7.42
N ALA A 401 -10.32 -12.49 -6.27
CA ALA A 401 -11.14 -12.99 -5.18
C ALA A 401 -11.80 -11.84 -4.41
N ALA A 402 -13.12 -11.73 -4.48
CA ALA A 402 -13.95 -10.92 -3.61
C ALA A 402 -14.08 -11.61 -2.23
N ARG A 403 -13.37 -11.07 -1.23
CA ARG A 403 -13.33 -11.57 0.15
C ARG A 403 -14.03 -10.59 1.09
N LYS A 404 -14.40 -11.05 2.30
CA LYS A 404 -14.87 -10.17 3.39
C LYS A 404 -13.89 -9.05 3.74
N THR A 405 -12.63 -9.22 3.37
CA THR A 405 -11.51 -8.30 3.61
C THR A 405 -11.17 -7.49 2.35
N GLY A 406 -12.12 -7.34 1.43
CA GLY A 406 -11.95 -6.65 0.15
C GLY A 406 -11.42 -7.53 -0.99
N PRO A 407 -11.46 -7.02 -2.23
CA PRO A 407 -11.00 -7.74 -3.42
C PRO A 407 -9.47 -7.93 -3.42
N GLN A 408 -9.02 -9.14 -3.76
CA GLN A 408 -7.59 -9.50 -3.81
C GLN A 408 -7.31 -10.33 -5.07
N SER A 409 -6.12 -10.20 -5.66
CA SER A 409 -5.74 -11.05 -6.79
C SER A 409 -5.58 -12.51 -6.37
N VAL A 410 -6.09 -13.44 -7.17
CA VAL A 410 -6.02 -14.88 -6.87
C VAL A 410 -4.61 -15.44 -7.06
N ASP A 411 -3.78 -14.83 -7.90
CA ASP A 411 -2.39 -15.23 -8.11
C ASP A 411 -1.40 -14.59 -7.12
N GLY A 412 -1.91 -13.86 -6.11
CA GLY A 412 -1.10 -13.11 -5.16
C GLY A 412 -0.41 -11.88 -5.76
N SER A 413 -0.65 -11.57 -7.04
CA SER A 413 -0.12 -10.37 -7.69
C SER A 413 -0.88 -9.11 -7.27
N ARG A 414 -0.29 -7.94 -7.53
CA ARG A 414 -0.92 -6.65 -7.21
C ARG A 414 -2.02 -6.33 -8.22
N LEU A 415 -3.18 -5.92 -7.74
CA LEU A 415 -4.22 -5.31 -8.57
C LEU A 415 -3.75 -3.90 -8.97
N GLY A 416 -3.89 -3.53 -10.24
CA GLY A 416 -3.56 -2.19 -10.72
C GLY A 416 -4.50 -1.14 -10.13
N SER A 417 -4.04 0.12 -10.05
CA SER A 417 -4.80 1.28 -9.55
C SER A 417 -6.18 1.41 -10.21
N GLU A 418 -6.24 1.31 -11.53
CA GLU A 418 -7.48 1.38 -12.31
C GLU A 418 -8.41 0.20 -12.03
N THR A 419 -7.87 -1.00 -11.78
CA THR A 419 -8.65 -2.18 -11.41
C THR A 419 -9.21 -2.05 -10.00
N GLN A 420 -8.41 -1.57 -9.05
CA GLN A 420 -8.87 -1.30 -7.68
C GLN A 420 -9.97 -0.22 -7.66
N LEU A 421 -9.80 0.84 -8.45
CA LEU A 421 -10.77 1.93 -8.56
C LEU A 421 -12.05 1.49 -9.30
N ALA A 422 -11.92 0.66 -10.34
CA ALA A 422 -13.09 0.05 -11.00
C ALA A 422 -13.85 -0.87 -10.04
N LEU A 423 -13.13 -1.66 -9.25
CA LEU A 423 -13.72 -2.51 -8.21
C LEU A 423 -14.35 -1.69 -7.09
N SER A 424 -13.79 -0.53 -6.72
CA SER A 424 -14.47 0.35 -5.77
C SER A 424 -15.78 0.86 -6.39
N TYR A 425 -15.81 1.38 -7.61
CA TYR A 425 -17.10 1.75 -8.24
C TYR A 425 -18.10 0.59 -8.33
N PHE A 426 -17.60 -0.62 -8.54
CA PHE A 426 -18.41 -1.84 -8.59
C PHE A 426 -18.95 -2.27 -7.21
N PHE A 427 -18.21 -2.03 -6.12
CA PHE A 427 -18.59 -2.45 -4.77
C PHE A 427 -19.15 -1.34 -3.87
N ASP A 428 -18.80 -0.07 -4.10
CA ASP A 428 -19.03 1.10 -3.22
C ASP A 428 -20.42 1.74 -3.43
N GLN A 429 -21.43 0.91 -3.67
CA GLN A 429 -22.82 1.35 -3.84
C GLN A 429 -23.47 1.49 -2.45
N GLU A 430 -23.49 2.70 -1.87
CA GLU A 430 -24.47 3.04 -0.85
C GLU A 430 -25.86 3.16 -1.50
N GLY A 431 -26.70 2.12 -1.35
CA GLY A 431 -28.16 2.26 -1.24
C GLY A 431 -29.02 1.90 -2.46
N VAL A 432 -29.60 0.69 -2.43
CA VAL A 432 -31.05 0.55 -2.67
C VAL A 432 -31.74 0.37 -1.32
N LEU A 433 -32.09 1.52 -0.72
CA LEU A 433 -33.40 1.76 -0.13
C LEU A 433 -33.83 3.20 -0.41
#